data_AF-A0AA37SF83-F1
#
_entry.id   AF-A0AA37SF83-F1
#
_cell.length_a   1.000
_cell.length_b   1.000
_cell.length_c   1.000
_cell.angle_alpha   90.00
_cell.angle_beta   90.00
_cell.angle_gamma   90.00
#
_symmetry.space_group_name_H-M   'P 1'
#
loop_
_entity.id
_entity.type
_entity.pdbx_description
1 polymer ?
#
loop_
_entity_poly.entity_id
_entity_poly.type
_entity_poly.pdbx_seq_one_letter_code
_entity_poly.pdbx_strand_id
1 'polypeptide(L)'
;MDLRKALIPTWKVKWLNPEAKGSIDFLPDFDHQLADGQIYKHWTSISGKEVLSTFTASGKKSDFVFSYGGQCRAANQEAGIFVGDVRLDYTALPNVSKLHWRADEQEEWFLLPVMIEEIESEEGDDIERTSRSRVRSKKLANMYRTQAKLQGQLHCQACKTKGLENYGEAKGSCLEVHHKHPLNLGAANNTLNELTLLCANCHRAIHALNEPYEKFLARFPEAEQRS
;
A
#
# COMPACT_ATOMS: atom_id res chain seq x y z
N MET A 1 0.50 -9.30 16.18
CA MET A 1 1.10 -8.23 15.35
C MET A 1 -0.01 -7.26 14.96
N ASP A 2 0.00 -6.02 15.48
CA ASP A 2 -1.05 -5.02 15.16
C ASP A 2 -0.80 -4.44 13.76
N LEU A 3 -1.68 -4.80 12.82
CA LEU A 3 -1.58 -4.48 11.39
C LEU A 3 -2.50 -3.31 11.00
N ARG A 4 -3.16 -2.67 11.98
CA ARG A 4 -4.00 -1.48 11.75
C ARG A 4 -3.19 -0.23 11.37
N LYS A 5 -1.86 -0.29 11.51
CA LYS A 5 -0.92 0.81 11.21
C LYS A 5 -0.03 0.54 9.99
N ALA A 6 -0.40 -0.44 9.16
CA ALA A 6 0.24 -0.65 7.87
C ALA A 6 -0.21 0.45 6.91
N LEU A 7 0.74 1.28 6.50
CA LEU A 7 0.52 2.42 5.64
C LEU A 7 0.46 1.99 4.17
N ILE A 8 -0.43 2.69 3.50
CA ILE A 8 -0.82 2.49 2.12
C ILE A 8 0.18 3.20 1.23
N PRO A 9 0.91 2.51 0.35
CA PRO A 9 1.91 3.17 -0.47
C PRO A 9 1.27 3.88 -1.66
N THR A 10 1.65 5.15 -1.85
CA THR A 10 1.23 6.01 -2.96
C THR A 10 2.43 6.38 -3.82
N TRP A 11 3.59 6.59 -3.19
CA TRP A 11 4.82 6.93 -3.89
C TRP A 11 5.81 5.79 -3.81
N LYS A 12 6.57 5.60 -4.89
CA LYS A 12 7.72 4.72 -4.96
C LYS A 12 8.99 5.57 -4.93
N VAL A 13 9.85 5.29 -3.96
CA VAL A 13 11.19 5.87 -3.89
C VAL A 13 12.14 4.95 -4.65
N LYS A 14 12.78 5.49 -5.68
CA LYS A 14 13.88 4.84 -6.39
C LYS A 14 15.19 5.45 -5.91
N TRP A 15 15.97 4.67 -5.18
CA TRP A 15 17.34 5.04 -4.82
C TRP A 15 18.21 5.04 -6.08
N LEU A 16 18.85 6.18 -6.37
CA LEU A 16 19.73 6.33 -7.53
C LEU A 16 21.19 5.98 -7.21
N ASN A 17 21.51 5.83 -5.92
CA ASN A 17 22.78 5.30 -5.47
C ASN A 17 22.66 3.77 -5.30
N PRO A 18 23.43 2.94 -6.02
CA PRO A 18 23.38 1.48 -5.90
C PRO A 18 23.82 0.96 -4.54
N GLU A 19 24.54 1.75 -3.74
CA GLU A 19 24.94 1.41 -2.38
C GLU A 19 23.91 1.85 -1.33
N ALA A 20 22.92 2.67 -1.71
CA ALA A 20 21.88 3.10 -0.80
C ALA A 20 20.94 1.94 -0.48
N LYS A 21 20.86 1.60 0.81
CA LYS A 21 20.00 0.53 1.36
C LYS A 21 18.79 1.09 2.08
N GLY A 22 18.32 2.27 1.72
CA GLY A 22 17.30 2.95 2.52
C GLY A 22 15.97 2.20 2.51
N SER A 23 15.44 1.93 3.69
CA SER A 23 14.28 1.05 3.93
C SER A 23 12.94 1.62 3.51
N ILE A 24 12.95 2.78 2.82
CA ILE A 24 11.76 3.56 2.49
C ILE A 24 11.38 3.46 1.01
N ASP A 25 11.28 2.27 0.44
CA ASP A 25 10.97 2.12 -1.00
C ASP A 25 9.55 2.58 -1.37
N PHE A 26 8.62 2.56 -0.42
CA PHE A 26 7.24 2.96 -0.64
C PHE A 26 6.75 3.92 0.43
N LEU A 27 6.35 5.12 0.03
CA LEU A 27 5.81 6.16 0.92
C LEU A 27 4.29 6.24 0.78
N PRO A 28 3.55 6.48 1.87
CA PRO A 28 2.13 6.79 1.77
C PRO A 28 1.85 8.20 1.26
N ASP A 29 0.62 8.42 0.78
CA ASP A 29 0.09 9.77 0.59
C ASP A 29 0.00 10.46 1.95
N PHE A 30 0.59 11.64 2.06
CA PHE A 30 0.81 12.28 3.35
C PHE A 30 -0.39 13.12 3.76
N ASP A 31 -1.41 12.44 4.29
CA ASP A 31 -2.69 13.05 4.67
C ASP A 31 -2.88 13.04 6.19
N HIS A 32 -1.90 13.60 6.92
CA HIS A 32 -1.94 13.78 8.38
C HIS A 32 -2.00 12.51 9.26
N GLN A 33 -1.59 11.35 8.74
CA GLN A 33 -1.69 10.07 9.46
C GLN A 33 -0.53 9.78 10.43
N LEU A 34 0.58 10.53 10.34
CA LEU A 34 1.75 10.32 11.19
C LEU A 34 1.66 11.15 12.47
N ALA A 35 1.74 10.47 13.61
CA ALA A 35 1.82 11.03 14.94
C ALA A 35 3.23 10.85 15.49
N ASP A 36 3.73 11.84 16.22
CA ASP A 36 5.06 11.83 16.82
C ASP A 36 5.22 10.66 17.79
N GLY A 37 6.31 9.90 17.64
CA GLY A 37 6.64 8.73 18.46
C GLY A 37 5.79 7.48 18.16
N GLN A 38 4.90 7.53 17.18
CA GLN A 38 4.04 6.40 16.84
C GLN A 38 4.77 5.40 15.93
N ILE A 39 4.63 4.11 16.25
CA ILE A 39 5.07 2.99 15.42
C ILE A 39 4.08 2.74 14.28
N TYR A 40 4.60 2.63 13.08
CA TYR A 40 3.91 2.32 11.83
C TYR A 40 4.58 1.14 11.12
N LYS A 41 3.91 0.65 10.08
CA LYS A 41 4.48 -0.30 9.14
C LYS A 41 4.26 0.18 7.73
N HIS A 42 5.13 -0.16 6.80
CA HIS A 42 4.90 0.09 5.38
C HIS A 42 5.66 -0.96 4.57
N TRP A 43 5.47 -0.94 3.26
CA TRP A 43 6.15 -1.88 2.39
C TRP A 43 7.57 -1.41 2.07
N THR A 44 8.48 -2.35 1.92
CA THR A 44 9.85 -2.16 1.38
C THR A 44 10.19 -3.35 0.49
N SER A 45 11.08 -3.12 -0.48
CA SER A 45 11.48 -4.12 -1.47
C SER A 45 12.90 -4.61 -1.18
N ILE A 46 13.03 -5.87 -0.74
CA ILE A 46 14.32 -6.52 -0.49
C ILE A 46 14.55 -7.59 -1.54
N SER A 47 15.59 -7.42 -2.36
CA SER A 47 15.96 -8.38 -3.42
C SER A 47 14.77 -8.78 -4.31
N GLY A 48 13.89 -7.82 -4.62
CA GLY A 48 12.69 -8.03 -5.44
C GLY A 48 11.50 -8.68 -4.72
N LYS A 49 11.59 -8.91 -3.41
CA LYS A 49 10.46 -9.34 -2.57
C LYS A 49 9.94 -8.17 -1.76
N GLU A 50 8.63 -8.00 -1.75
CA GLU A 50 7.97 -6.99 -0.93
C GLU A 50 7.77 -7.55 0.48
N VAL A 51 8.28 -6.82 1.49
CA VAL A 51 8.13 -7.14 2.91
C VAL A 51 7.62 -5.93 3.68
N LEU A 52 7.12 -6.17 4.89
CA LEU A 52 6.66 -5.11 5.79
C LEU A 52 7.80 -4.68 6.72
N SER A 53 8.30 -3.47 6.54
CA SER A 53 9.13 -2.75 7.51
C SER A 53 8.28 -2.16 8.62
N THR A 54 8.91 -2.02 9.79
CA THR A 54 8.33 -1.33 10.95
C THR A 54 9.18 -0.10 11.25
N PHE A 55 8.58 1.04 11.58
CA PHE A 55 9.34 2.24 11.90
C PHE A 55 8.59 3.11 12.90
N THR A 56 9.30 3.95 13.65
CA THR A 56 8.70 5.08 14.37
C THR A 56 8.77 6.33 13.52
N ALA A 57 7.66 7.06 13.40
CA ALA A 57 7.68 8.41 12.84
C ALA A 57 7.88 9.41 13.98
N SER A 58 8.82 10.34 13.83
CA SER A 58 8.99 11.47 14.74
C SER A 58 9.18 12.75 13.96
N GLY A 59 8.60 13.85 14.43
CA GLY A 59 8.64 15.12 13.68
C GLY A 59 7.40 15.98 13.84
N LYS A 60 7.34 17.05 13.05
CA LYS A 60 6.25 18.04 13.10
C LYS A 60 5.91 18.52 11.70
N LYS A 61 4.60 18.67 11.43
CA LYS A 61 4.03 19.23 10.20
C LYS A 61 4.34 18.43 8.94
N SER A 62 5.34 18.85 8.15
CA SER A 62 5.71 18.24 6.88
C SER A 62 7.07 17.56 6.91
N ASP A 63 7.84 17.74 7.99
CA ASP A 63 9.19 17.22 8.14
C ASP A 63 9.21 16.09 9.19
N PHE A 64 9.47 14.88 8.71
CA PHE A 64 9.45 13.67 9.51
C PHE A 64 10.74 12.87 9.38
N VAL A 65 11.13 12.30 10.51
CA VAL A 65 12.14 11.27 10.63
C VAL A 65 11.45 9.91 10.78
N PHE A 66 11.80 9.00 9.90
CA PHE A 66 11.40 7.60 9.90
C PHE A 66 12.54 6.80 10.49
N SER A 67 12.39 6.33 11.72
CA SER A 67 13.40 5.50 12.37
C SER A 67 13.04 4.03 12.24
N TYR A 68 13.83 3.32 11.43
CA TYR A 68 13.79 1.85 11.29
C TYR A 68 14.68 1.15 12.31
N GLY A 69 15.52 1.93 13.00
CA GLY A 69 16.35 1.50 14.11
C GLY A 69 15.62 1.53 15.45
N GLY A 70 16.39 1.75 16.54
CA GLY A 70 15.85 1.91 17.89
C GLY A 70 14.85 0.81 18.28
N GLN A 71 13.61 1.21 18.61
CA GLN A 71 12.53 0.29 19.01
C GLN A 71 12.12 -0.71 17.92
N CYS A 72 12.36 -0.37 16.64
CA CYS A 72 11.99 -1.20 15.50
C CYS A 72 13.13 -2.11 15.03
N ARG A 73 14.35 -1.94 15.57
CA ARG A 73 15.57 -2.62 15.12
C ARG A 73 15.41 -4.14 15.05
N ALA A 74 14.99 -4.77 16.16
CA ALA A 74 14.93 -6.23 16.24
C ALA A 74 14.01 -6.82 15.16
N ALA A 75 12.82 -6.24 14.98
CA ALA A 75 11.84 -6.68 13.99
C ALA A 75 12.35 -6.50 12.54
N ASN A 76 13.05 -5.39 12.27
CA ASN A 76 13.56 -5.11 10.94
C ASN A 76 14.80 -5.95 10.59
N GLN A 77 15.70 -6.18 11.56
CA GLN A 77 16.84 -7.07 11.36
C GLN A 77 16.41 -8.50 11.04
N GLU A 78 15.40 -9.02 11.75
CA GLU A 78 14.81 -10.33 11.46
C GLU A 78 14.24 -10.41 10.04
N ALA A 79 13.64 -9.32 9.56
CA ALA A 79 13.11 -9.21 8.20
C ALA A 79 14.18 -8.91 7.13
N GLY A 80 15.46 -8.77 7.50
CA GLY A 80 16.56 -8.42 6.59
C GLY A 80 16.53 -6.97 6.12
N ILE A 81 15.75 -6.11 6.79
CA ILE A 81 15.58 -4.69 6.47
C ILE A 81 16.76 -3.93 7.04
N PHE A 82 17.31 -3.02 6.24
CA PHE A 82 18.38 -2.16 6.71
C PHE A 82 17.87 -1.22 7.80
N VAL A 83 18.65 -1.03 8.86
CA VAL A 83 18.24 -0.20 9.99
C VAL A 83 18.96 1.14 9.93
N GLY A 84 18.21 2.21 10.19
CA GLY A 84 18.67 3.58 10.13
C GLY A 84 17.51 4.54 10.07
N ASP A 85 17.81 5.82 9.91
CA ASP A 85 16.81 6.87 9.87
C ASP A 85 16.79 7.54 8.50
N VAL A 86 15.59 7.87 8.06
CA VAL A 86 15.35 8.66 6.85
C VAL A 86 14.61 9.92 7.25
N ARG A 87 15.03 11.08 6.79
CA ARG A 87 14.29 12.33 6.96
C ARG A 87 13.79 12.84 5.62
N LEU A 88 12.51 13.16 5.57
CA LEU A 88 11.78 13.59 4.39
C LEU A 88 10.90 14.79 4.73
N ASP A 89 10.89 15.78 3.84
CA ASP A 89 9.87 16.82 3.77
C ASP A 89 8.78 16.40 2.78
N TYR A 90 7.61 16.06 3.30
CA TYR A 90 6.47 15.62 2.50
C TYR A 90 5.89 16.70 1.60
N THR A 91 6.03 17.98 1.95
CA THR A 91 5.51 19.08 1.11
C THR A 91 6.29 19.25 -0.20
N ALA A 92 7.48 18.65 -0.28
CA ALA A 92 8.31 18.68 -1.47
C ALA A 92 8.01 17.53 -2.46
N LEU A 93 7.13 16.58 -2.12
CA LEU A 93 6.77 15.47 -3.02
C LEU A 93 5.96 15.97 -4.23
N PRO A 94 6.08 15.31 -5.40
CA PRO A 94 7.06 14.26 -5.74
C PRO A 94 8.44 14.81 -6.14
N ASN A 95 8.64 16.13 -6.10
CA ASN A 95 9.82 16.81 -6.64
C ASN A 95 11.11 16.62 -5.81
N VAL A 96 11.11 15.73 -4.82
CA VAL A 96 12.27 15.40 -4.01
C VAL A 96 13.27 14.60 -4.85
N SER A 97 14.47 15.14 -5.00
CA SER A 97 15.58 14.49 -5.71
C SER A 97 16.65 13.91 -4.77
N LYS A 98 16.59 14.22 -3.47
CA LYS A 98 17.50 13.71 -2.43
C LYS A 98 16.78 13.49 -1.11
N LEU A 99 17.13 12.43 -0.39
CA LEU A 99 16.70 12.18 0.98
C LEU A 99 17.87 12.26 1.95
N HIS A 100 17.59 12.70 3.17
CA HIS A 100 18.54 12.60 4.26
C HIS A 100 18.46 11.19 4.84
N TRP A 101 19.59 10.51 4.94
CA TRP A 101 19.70 9.18 5.50
C TRP A 101 20.85 9.10 6.50
N ARG A 102 20.68 8.34 7.57
CA ARG A 102 21.77 7.94 8.46
C ARG A 102 21.62 6.49 8.89
N ALA A 103 22.75 5.83 9.15
CA ALA A 103 22.73 4.49 9.71
C ALA A 103 22.25 4.52 11.16
N ASP A 104 21.72 3.38 11.62
CA ASP A 104 21.34 3.22 13.02
C ASP A 104 22.57 3.46 13.93
N GLU A 105 22.36 4.11 15.07
CA GLU A 105 23.41 4.57 16.00
C GLU A 105 24.46 5.55 15.44
N GLN A 106 24.32 6.03 14.20
CA GLN A 106 25.20 7.06 13.66
C GLN A 106 24.61 8.46 13.83
N GLU A 107 25.47 9.46 14.02
CA GLU A 107 25.04 10.85 14.16
C GLU A 107 24.99 11.59 12.81
N GLU A 108 25.83 11.19 11.87
CA GLU A 108 26.03 11.88 10.59
C GLU A 108 24.91 11.59 9.58
N TRP A 109 24.41 12.64 8.93
CA TRP A 109 23.40 12.55 7.87
C TRP A 109 24.04 12.66 6.49
N PHE A 110 23.67 11.74 5.61
CA PHE A 110 24.05 11.71 4.21
C PHE A 110 22.87 12.14 3.33
N LEU A 111 23.16 12.90 2.28
CA LEU A 111 22.18 13.21 1.24
C LEU A 111 22.29 12.17 0.12
N LEU A 112 21.29 11.30 0.01
CA LEU A 112 21.25 10.25 -0.99
C LEU A 112 20.31 10.63 -2.15
N PRO A 113 20.76 10.50 -3.41
CA PRO A 113 19.93 10.82 -4.55
C PRO A 113 18.79 9.81 -4.73
N VAL A 114 17.59 10.33 -4.97
CA VAL A 114 16.38 9.54 -5.21
C VAL A 114 15.59 10.09 -6.38
N MET A 115 14.71 9.27 -6.91
CA MET A 115 13.62 9.66 -7.78
C MET A 115 12.32 9.16 -7.13
N ILE A 116 11.33 10.03 -6.98
CA ILE A 116 10.04 9.66 -6.41
C ILE A 116 9.00 9.68 -7.52
N GLU A 117 8.32 8.56 -7.67
CA GLU A 117 7.28 8.36 -8.68
C GLU A 117 5.97 8.00 -7.99
N GLU A 118 4.85 8.49 -8.51
CA GLU A 118 3.55 7.99 -8.10
C GLU A 118 3.39 6.54 -8.56
N ILE A 119 2.79 5.70 -7.72
CA ILE A 119 2.43 4.34 -8.10
C ILE A 119 1.18 4.42 -8.96
N GLU A 120 1.37 4.45 -10.28
CA GLU A 120 0.26 4.41 -11.23
C GLU A 120 -0.47 3.05 -11.17
N SER A 121 -1.79 3.08 -11.04
CA SER A 121 -2.65 1.93 -11.33
C SER A 121 -3.67 2.30 -12.40
N GLU A 122 -3.42 1.84 -13.63
CA GLU A 122 -4.46 1.83 -14.67
C GLU A 122 -5.35 0.60 -14.48
N GLU A 123 -6.60 0.80 -14.04
CA GLU A 123 -7.67 -0.20 -14.13
C GLU A 123 -8.93 0.41 -14.79
N GLY A 124 -9.07 0.18 -16.10
CA GLY A 124 -10.30 0.43 -16.86
C GLY A 124 -10.03 0.67 -18.35
N ASP A 125 -10.37 -0.28 -19.22
CA ASP A 125 -11.61 -0.20 -20.01
C ASP A 125 -11.79 -1.43 -20.92
N ASP A 126 -13.05 -1.77 -21.17
CA ASP A 126 -13.54 -2.81 -22.07
C ASP A 126 -13.32 -2.40 -23.55
N ILE A 127 -12.13 -2.57 -24.13
CA ILE A 127 -11.97 -2.54 -25.60
C ILE A 127 -10.95 -3.58 -26.06
N GLU A 128 -11.46 -4.46 -26.93
CA GLU A 128 -10.82 -5.37 -27.88
C GLU A 128 -9.41 -5.88 -27.60
N ARG A 129 -9.35 -7.22 -27.53
CA ARG A 129 -8.15 -8.06 -27.64
C ARG A 129 -7.29 -7.63 -28.84
N THR A 130 -6.34 -6.75 -28.58
CA THR A 130 -5.09 -6.71 -29.34
C THR A 130 -3.93 -6.87 -28.36
N SER A 131 -3.10 -7.85 -28.65
CA SER A 131 -1.99 -8.32 -27.84
C SER A 131 -0.96 -7.21 -27.63
N ARG A 132 -1.08 -6.49 -26.51
CA ARG A 132 0.03 -5.88 -25.78
C ARG A 132 -0.44 -5.74 -24.35
N SER A 133 0.05 -6.65 -23.51
CA SER A 133 -0.16 -6.65 -22.07
C SER A 133 0.23 -5.30 -21.48
N ARG A 134 -0.75 -4.39 -21.33
CA ARG A 134 -0.67 -3.25 -20.44
C ARG A 134 -0.30 -3.83 -19.08
N VAL A 135 0.85 -3.41 -18.54
CA VAL A 135 1.44 -3.94 -17.31
C VAL A 135 0.52 -3.50 -16.17
N ARG A 136 -0.51 -4.32 -15.94
CA ARG A 136 -1.43 -4.24 -14.80
C ARG A 136 -0.60 -4.00 -13.54
N SER A 137 -0.98 -3.04 -12.71
CA SER A 137 -0.40 -2.83 -11.39
C SER A 137 -0.78 -4.00 -10.45
N LYS A 138 -0.29 -5.21 -10.75
CA LYS A 138 -0.39 -6.39 -9.90
C LYS A 138 0.21 -6.09 -8.52
N LYS A 139 1.12 -5.12 -8.44
CA LYS A 139 1.81 -4.74 -7.22
C LYS A 139 0.85 -4.17 -6.18
N LEU A 140 0.09 -3.13 -6.51
CA LEU A 140 -0.85 -2.51 -5.57
C LEU A 140 -1.95 -3.49 -5.15
N ALA A 141 -2.49 -4.24 -6.11
CA ALA A 141 -3.48 -5.28 -5.82
C ALA A 141 -2.94 -6.40 -4.91
N ASN A 142 -1.70 -6.85 -5.13
CA ASN A 142 -1.06 -7.87 -4.28
C ASN A 142 -0.76 -7.35 -2.87
N MET A 143 -0.33 -6.10 -2.75
CA MET A 143 -0.08 -5.44 -1.47
C MET A 143 -1.39 -5.30 -0.68
N TYR A 144 -2.47 -4.85 -1.33
CA TYR A 144 -3.80 -4.77 -0.71
C TYR A 144 -4.29 -6.13 -0.23
N ARG A 145 -4.20 -7.16 -1.08
CA ARG A 145 -4.61 -8.53 -0.73
C ARG A 145 -3.81 -9.08 0.44
N THR A 146 -2.51 -8.80 0.48
CA THR A 146 -1.65 -9.25 1.58
C THR A 146 -2.03 -8.53 2.87
N GLN A 147 -2.26 -7.23 2.83
CA GLN A 147 -2.74 -6.45 3.97
C GLN A 147 -4.11 -6.96 4.46
N ALA A 148 -5.08 -7.17 3.57
CA ALA A 148 -6.39 -7.71 3.90
C ALA A 148 -6.28 -9.12 4.50
N LYS A 149 -5.41 -9.99 3.97
CA LYS A 149 -5.14 -11.32 4.53
C LYS A 149 -4.58 -11.21 5.95
N LEU A 150 -3.59 -10.35 6.15
CA LEU A 150 -2.95 -10.15 7.45
C LEU A 150 -3.92 -9.56 8.49
N GLN A 151 -4.84 -8.68 8.07
CA GLN A 151 -5.86 -8.07 8.92
C GLN A 151 -7.10 -8.97 9.16
N GLY A 152 -7.14 -10.17 8.58
CA GLY A 152 -8.32 -11.06 8.66
C GLY A 152 -9.52 -10.57 7.83
N GLN A 153 -9.31 -9.62 6.92
CA GLN A 153 -10.33 -8.99 6.08
C GLN A 153 -10.42 -9.59 4.67
N LEU A 154 -9.98 -10.84 4.48
CA LEU A 154 -10.00 -11.52 3.19
C LEU A 154 -11.42 -12.05 2.84
N HIS A 155 -12.37 -11.12 2.68
CA HIS A 155 -13.76 -11.36 2.32
C HIS A 155 -14.29 -10.29 1.36
N CYS A 156 -15.34 -10.62 0.61
CA CYS A 156 -16.03 -9.67 -0.25
C CYS A 156 -16.71 -8.58 0.60
N GLN A 157 -16.47 -7.30 0.32
CA GLN A 157 -17.06 -6.20 1.07
C GLN A 157 -18.58 -6.06 0.85
N ALA A 158 -19.09 -6.55 -0.28
CA ALA A 158 -20.52 -6.60 -0.58
C ALA A 158 -21.21 -7.81 0.08
N CYS A 159 -20.98 -9.03 -0.44
CA CYS A 159 -21.71 -10.22 -0.01
C CYS A 159 -21.09 -10.98 1.19
N LYS A 160 -19.98 -10.46 1.76
CA LYS A 160 -19.25 -11.06 2.90
C LYS A 160 -18.73 -12.48 2.69
N THR A 161 -18.81 -13.04 1.48
CA THR A 161 -18.20 -14.33 1.17
C THR A 161 -16.72 -14.31 1.53
N LYS A 162 -16.32 -15.20 2.44
CA LYS A 162 -14.93 -15.38 2.85
C LYS A 162 -14.20 -16.23 1.84
N GLY A 163 -12.97 -15.83 1.52
CA GLY A 163 -12.09 -16.63 0.68
C GLY A 163 -11.85 -17.99 1.33
N LEU A 164 -11.22 -18.06 2.49
CA LEU A 164 -10.62 -19.31 2.97
C LEU A 164 -11.59 -20.51 3.12
N GLU A 165 -12.83 -20.29 3.53
CA GLU A 165 -13.70 -21.35 4.07
C GLU A 165 -14.07 -22.46 3.06
N ASN A 166 -14.12 -22.17 1.74
CA ASN A 166 -14.58 -23.16 0.75
C ASN A 166 -13.49 -23.73 -0.20
N TYR A 167 -12.34 -23.07 -0.41
CA TYR A 167 -11.35 -23.51 -1.43
C TYR A 167 -9.86 -23.44 -1.00
N GLY A 168 -9.54 -23.25 0.28
CA GLY A 168 -8.16 -23.31 0.79
C GLY A 168 -7.20 -22.24 0.23
N GLU A 169 -5.90 -22.56 0.13
CA GLU A 169 -4.83 -21.63 -0.26
C GLU A 169 -4.85 -21.21 -1.75
N ALA A 170 -5.50 -21.98 -2.62
CA ALA A 170 -5.61 -21.72 -4.07
C ALA A 170 -6.39 -20.43 -4.42
N LYS A 171 -6.88 -19.71 -3.41
CA LYS A 171 -8.06 -18.84 -3.46
C LYS A 171 -7.80 -17.34 -3.27
N GLY A 172 -6.55 -16.89 -3.36
CA GLY A 172 -6.28 -15.48 -3.67
C GLY A 172 -6.97 -15.03 -4.97
N SER A 173 -7.38 -15.97 -5.82
CA SER A 173 -8.04 -15.78 -7.12
C SER A 173 -9.53 -15.44 -7.09
N CYS A 174 -10.28 -15.76 -6.03
CA CYS A 174 -11.76 -15.56 -6.04
C CYS A 174 -12.22 -14.19 -5.54
N LEU A 175 -11.32 -13.48 -4.85
CA LEU A 175 -11.50 -12.06 -4.52
C LEU A 175 -10.72 -11.25 -5.53
N GLU A 176 -11.25 -10.11 -5.92
CA GLU A 176 -10.73 -9.19 -6.92
C GLU A 176 -10.66 -7.82 -6.27
N VAL A 177 -9.55 -7.12 -6.50
CA VAL A 177 -9.41 -5.74 -6.04
C VAL A 177 -10.25 -4.89 -6.98
N HIS A 178 -11.03 -3.98 -6.40
CA HIS A 178 -11.92 -3.07 -7.12
C HIS A 178 -11.68 -1.66 -6.59
N HIS A 179 -11.79 -0.66 -7.47
CA HIS A 179 -11.72 0.75 -7.09
C HIS A 179 -13.12 1.25 -6.73
N LYS A 180 -13.30 1.85 -5.55
CA LYS A 180 -14.58 2.38 -5.08
C LYS A 180 -15.10 3.51 -5.99
N HIS A 181 -14.19 4.33 -6.50
CA HIS A 181 -14.48 5.39 -7.47
C HIS A 181 -13.90 5.01 -8.85
N PRO A 182 -14.70 5.10 -9.94
CA PRO A 182 -14.21 4.85 -11.29
C PRO A 182 -13.07 5.81 -11.69
N LEU A 183 -12.09 5.33 -12.45
CA LEU A 183 -10.93 6.12 -12.91
C LEU A 183 -11.25 7.13 -14.04
N ASN A 184 -12.45 7.71 -14.05
CA ASN A 184 -12.80 8.70 -15.06
C ASN A 184 -12.39 10.11 -14.60
N LEU A 185 -11.50 10.72 -15.40
CA LEU A 185 -10.99 12.09 -15.34
C LEU A 185 -9.81 12.31 -14.37
N GLY A 186 -8.60 12.05 -14.88
CA GLY A 186 -7.36 12.75 -14.53
C GLY A 186 -6.89 12.64 -13.07
N ALA A 187 -5.82 11.87 -12.84
CA ALA A 187 -5.05 11.88 -11.59
C ALA A 187 -5.93 11.83 -10.32
N ALA A 188 -6.78 10.81 -10.22
CA ALA A 188 -7.48 10.52 -8.97
C ALA A 188 -6.62 9.54 -8.15
N ASN A 189 -6.13 9.99 -7.00
CA ASN A 189 -5.19 9.31 -6.11
C ASN A 189 -5.62 7.85 -5.84
N ASN A 190 -4.86 6.91 -6.39
CA ASN A 190 -5.06 5.47 -6.26
C ASN A 190 -4.60 4.94 -4.90
N THR A 191 -5.22 5.41 -3.82
CA THR A 191 -4.89 4.94 -2.47
C THR A 191 -5.55 3.58 -2.21
N LEU A 192 -4.97 2.71 -1.37
CA LEU A 192 -5.65 1.48 -0.91
C LEU A 192 -7.00 1.76 -0.19
N ASN A 193 -7.28 2.99 0.25
CA ASN A 193 -8.61 3.36 0.75
C ASN A 193 -9.66 3.45 -0.37
N GLU A 194 -9.21 3.76 -1.59
CA GLU A 194 -9.99 3.67 -2.82
C GLU A 194 -10.12 2.24 -3.30
N LEU A 195 -9.38 1.29 -2.72
CA LEU A 195 -9.50 -0.12 -3.04
C LEU A 195 -10.46 -0.85 -2.10
N THR A 196 -11.06 -1.89 -2.64
CA THR A 196 -11.94 -2.82 -1.93
C THR A 196 -11.77 -4.22 -2.49
N LEU A 197 -12.16 -5.23 -1.72
CA LEU A 197 -12.23 -6.61 -2.20
C LEU A 197 -13.67 -6.95 -2.56
N LEU A 198 -13.91 -7.35 -3.80
CA LEU A 198 -15.15 -7.96 -4.24
C LEU A 198 -14.90 -9.42 -4.64
N CYS A 199 -15.88 -10.31 -4.50
CA CYS A 199 -15.76 -11.62 -5.14
C CYS A 199 -15.96 -11.49 -6.66
N ALA A 200 -15.48 -12.46 -7.44
CA ALA A 200 -15.64 -12.47 -8.89
C ALA A 200 -17.08 -12.21 -9.37
N ASN A 201 -18.09 -12.70 -8.64
CA ASN A 201 -19.50 -12.44 -8.97
C ASN A 201 -19.90 -10.99 -8.72
N CYS A 202 -19.59 -10.44 -7.54
CA CYS A 202 -19.90 -9.05 -7.21
C CYS A 202 -19.12 -8.08 -8.10
N HIS A 203 -17.85 -8.38 -8.40
CA HIS A 203 -17.02 -7.54 -9.26
C HIS A 203 -17.56 -7.50 -10.70
N ARG A 204 -17.99 -8.63 -11.25
CA ARG A 204 -18.67 -8.65 -12.56
C ARG A 204 -20.01 -7.93 -12.52
N ALA A 205 -20.78 -8.07 -11.43
CA ALA A 205 -22.10 -7.47 -11.31
C ALA A 205 -22.03 -5.93 -11.21
N ILE A 206 -21.11 -5.37 -10.42
CA ILE A 206 -20.97 -3.91 -10.30
C ILE A 206 -20.61 -3.27 -11.64
N HIS A 207 -19.69 -3.88 -12.40
CA HIS A 207 -19.33 -3.43 -13.75
C HIS A 207 -20.49 -3.56 -14.72
N ALA A 208 -21.22 -4.68 -14.70
CA ALA A 208 -22.37 -4.89 -15.59
C ALA A 208 -23.53 -3.92 -15.31
N LEU A 209 -23.68 -3.46 -14.07
CA LEU A 209 -24.70 -2.48 -13.67
C LEU A 209 -24.25 -1.03 -13.91
N ASN A 210 -22.95 -0.80 -14.13
CA ASN A 210 -22.34 0.53 -14.24
C ASN A 210 -22.73 1.46 -13.06
N GLU A 211 -22.69 0.92 -11.84
CA GLU A 211 -23.06 1.64 -10.62
C GLU A 211 -21.82 2.04 -9.81
N PRO A 212 -21.85 3.21 -9.14
CA PRO A 212 -20.87 3.55 -8.11
C PRO A 212 -20.86 2.51 -6.99
N TYR A 213 -19.71 2.32 -6.36
CA TYR A 213 -19.51 1.31 -5.32
C TYR A 213 -20.49 1.44 -4.15
N GLU A 214 -20.76 2.66 -3.68
CA GLU A 214 -21.68 2.93 -2.57
C GLU A 214 -23.10 2.47 -2.90
N LYS A 215 -23.55 2.74 -4.13
CA LYS A 215 -24.87 2.33 -4.62
C LYS A 215 -24.96 0.81 -4.74
N PHE A 216 -23.90 0.17 -5.21
CA PHE A 216 -23.84 -1.29 -5.31
C PHE A 216 -23.87 -1.95 -3.92
N LEU A 217 -23.17 -1.41 -2.93
CA LEU A 217 -23.19 -1.90 -1.55
C LEU A 217 -24.58 -1.82 -0.92
N ALA A 218 -25.36 -0.79 -1.23
CA ALA A 218 -26.72 -0.63 -0.70
C ALA A 218 -27.67 -1.80 -1.09
N ARG A 219 -27.29 -2.63 -2.06
CA ARG A 219 -28.02 -3.86 -2.45
C ARG A 219 -27.83 -5.03 -1.48
N PHE A 220 -26.82 -4.95 -0.61
CA PHE A 220 -26.48 -5.93 0.40
C PHE A 220 -26.74 -5.32 1.78
N PRO A 221 -28.01 -5.18 2.21
CA PRO A 221 -28.29 -4.73 3.58
C PRO A 221 -27.54 -5.65 4.53
N GLU A 222 -26.94 -5.09 5.59
CA GLU A 222 -26.29 -5.89 6.62
C GLU A 222 -27.25 -7.00 7.01
N ALA A 223 -26.92 -8.23 6.64
CA ALA A 223 -27.65 -9.37 7.14
C ALA A 223 -27.41 -9.34 8.65
N GLU A 224 -28.42 -8.89 9.41
CA GLU A 224 -28.55 -9.23 10.81
C GLU A 224 -28.18 -10.70 10.93
N GLN A 225 -27.16 -10.91 11.75
CA GLN A 225 -26.56 -12.17 12.15
C GLN A 225 -27.56 -13.32 11.99
N ARG A 226 -27.45 -14.07 10.88
CA ARG A 226 -28.11 -15.37 10.79
C ARG A 226 -27.33 -16.32 11.69
N SER A 227 -27.88 -16.41 12.90
CA SER A 227 -27.77 -17.46 13.92
C SER A 227 -27.34 -18.82 13.42
#